data_AF-A0A841TUY8-F1
#
_entry.id   AF-A0A841TUY8-F1
#
_cell.length_a   1.000
_cell.length_b   1.000
_cell.length_c   1.000
_cell.angle_alpha   90.00
_cell.angle_beta   90.00
_cell.angle_gamma   90.00
#
_symmetry.space_group_name_H-M   'P 1'
#
loop_
_entity.id
_entity.type
_entity.pdbx_description
1 polymer ?
#
loop_
_entity_poly.entity_id
_entity_poly.type
_entity_poly.pdbx_seq_one_letter_code
_entity_poly.pdbx_strand_id
1 'polypeptide(L)'
;MEENRVEYKTVDEYIAAFEPEVRRILETLRREIRETAPEAKEKISYQIPTYEQRGNLVHFAAFKGHIGFYPGASGIAAFQEELSGYKGAKGTVRFPIDKPLPYELIRRIVRYRVAENEERAAAKALRKRKSAEGPGRSEVRNEL
;
A
#
# COMPACT_ATOMS: atom_id res chain seq x y z
N MET A 1 15.00 -5.48 -30.44
CA MET A 1 13.87 -4.55 -30.51
C MET A 1 13.80 -3.89 -29.16
N GLU A 2 14.29 -2.66 -29.06
CA GLU A 2 14.24 -1.90 -27.82
C GLU A 2 12.90 -1.17 -27.82
N GLU A 3 11.87 -1.83 -27.27
CA GLU A 3 10.65 -1.12 -26.93
C GLU A 3 11.03 -0.05 -25.92
N ASN A 4 10.88 1.20 -26.32
CA ASN A 4 11.10 2.37 -25.48
C ASN A 4 10.13 2.31 -24.29
N ARG A 5 10.50 1.59 -23.23
CA ARG A 5 9.70 1.48 -22.02
C ARG A 5 9.72 2.85 -21.35
N VAL A 6 8.55 3.45 -21.24
CA VAL A 6 8.39 4.69 -20.49
C VAL A 6 8.73 4.39 -19.03
N GLU A 7 9.81 4.99 -18.55
CA GLU A 7 10.21 4.93 -17.14
C GLU A 7 9.80 6.22 -16.44
N TYR A 8 8.97 6.09 -15.41
CA TYR A 8 8.56 7.17 -14.54
C TYR A 8 9.49 7.27 -13.34
N LYS A 9 9.98 8.46 -13.05
CA LYS A 9 10.80 8.75 -11.86
C LYS A 9 9.93 9.24 -10.71
N THR A 10 8.80 9.88 -11.02
CA THR A 10 7.88 10.45 -10.03
C THR A 10 6.43 10.07 -10.30
N VAL A 11 5.58 10.20 -9.27
CA VAL A 11 4.13 10.01 -9.42
C VAL A 11 3.51 11.12 -10.27
N ASP A 12 4.07 12.33 -10.23
CA ASP A 12 3.65 13.43 -11.11
C ASP A 12 3.87 13.08 -12.59
N GLU A 13 5.06 12.56 -12.94
CA GLU A 13 5.35 12.09 -14.31
C GLU A 13 4.41 10.95 -14.74
N TYR A 14 4.15 10.00 -13.83
CA TYR A 14 3.20 8.91 -14.10
C TYR A 14 1.80 9.46 -14.42
N ILE A 15 1.27 10.36 -13.58
CA ILE A 15 -0.06 10.94 -13.77
C ILE A 15 -0.11 11.75 -15.07
N ALA A 16 0.90 12.59 -15.33
CA ALA A 16 0.98 13.44 -16.51
C ALA A 16 0.96 12.67 -17.84
N ALA A 17 1.27 11.37 -17.84
CA ALA A 17 1.25 10.54 -19.04
C ALA A 17 -0.16 10.11 -19.50
N PHE A 18 -1.19 10.27 -18.69
CA PHE A 18 -2.56 9.85 -19.03
C PHE A 18 -3.41 10.97 -19.64
N GLU A 19 -4.59 10.66 -20.17
CA GLU A 19 -5.55 11.66 -20.66
C GLU A 19 -6.17 12.49 -19.51
N PRO A 20 -6.63 13.74 -19.76
CA PRO A 20 -7.10 14.66 -18.70
C PRO A 20 -8.17 14.11 -17.75
N GLU A 21 -9.05 13.23 -18.24
CA GLU A 21 -10.05 12.58 -17.40
C GLU A 21 -9.44 11.59 -16.40
N VAL A 22 -8.52 10.75 -16.88
CA VAL A 22 -7.80 9.79 -16.04
C VAL A 22 -6.87 10.51 -15.08
N ARG A 23 -6.21 11.59 -15.51
CA ARG A 23 -5.37 12.44 -14.63
C ARG A 23 -6.13 12.90 -13.40
N ARG A 24 -7.32 13.47 -13.58
CA ARG A 24 -8.16 13.96 -12.47
C ARG A 24 -8.53 12.86 -11.46
N ILE A 25 -8.79 11.65 -11.95
CA ILE A 25 -9.08 10.49 -11.10
C ILE A 25 -7.84 10.09 -10.31
N LEU A 26 -6.67 10.01 -10.96
CA LEU A 26 -5.41 9.65 -10.31
C LEU A 26 -4.95 10.71 -9.30
N GLU A 27 -5.09 11.99 -9.62
CA GLU A 27 -4.80 13.11 -8.71
C GLU A 27 -5.69 13.08 -7.48
N THR A 28 -6.98 12.80 -7.67
CA THR A 28 -7.91 12.62 -6.56
C THR A 28 -7.52 11.42 -5.71
N LEU A 29 -7.26 10.27 -6.32
CA LEU A 29 -6.83 9.07 -5.60
C LEU A 29 -5.53 9.31 -4.80
N ARG A 30 -4.54 9.96 -5.41
CA ARG A 30 -3.29 10.38 -4.74
C ARG A 30 -3.56 11.28 -3.54
N ARG A 31 -4.41 12.29 -3.71
CA ARG A 31 -4.79 13.20 -2.61
C ARG A 31 -5.43 12.43 -1.46
N GLU A 32 -6.39 11.56 -1.76
CA GLU A 32 -7.09 10.74 -0.77
C GLU A 32 -6.15 9.85 0.05
N ILE A 33 -5.17 9.23 -0.61
CA ILE A 33 -4.15 8.42 0.06
C ILE A 33 -3.26 9.29 0.95
N ARG A 34 -2.78 10.44 0.45
CA ARG A 34 -1.88 11.33 1.19
C ARG A 34 -2.55 11.99 2.40
N GLU A 35 -3.81 12.38 2.28
CA GLU A 35 -4.59 12.93 3.40
C GLU A 35 -4.86 11.85 4.46
N THR A 36 -5.10 10.61 4.04
CA THR A 36 -5.39 9.50 4.95
C THR A 36 -4.14 8.95 5.64
N ALA A 37 -3.00 8.97 4.96
CA ALA A 37 -1.72 8.47 5.44
C ALA A 37 -0.62 9.54 5.25
N PRO A 38 -0.64 10.63 6.06
CA PRO A 38 0.27 11.76 5.88
C PRO A 38 1.74 11.42 6.12
N GLU A 39 2.02 10.34 6.86
CA GLU A 39 3.39 9.83 7.10
C GLU A 39 3.89 8.90 5.99
N ALA A 40 3.03 8.50 5.05
CA ALA A 40 3.41 7.59 3.98
C ALA A 40 4.32 8.27 2.97
N LYS A 41 5.41 7.59 2.62
CA LYS A 41 6.31 8.03 1.56
C LYS A 41 5.79 7.56 0.21
N GLU A 42 5.68 8.51 -0.71
CA GLU A 42 5.30 8.27 -2.09
C GLU A 42 6.54 7.98 -2.95
N LYS A 43 6.45 6.97 -3.81
CA LYS A 43 7.51 6.60 -4.77
C LYS A 43 6.94 5.92 -6.01
N ILE A 44 7.78 5.74 -7.04
CA ILE A 44 7.52 4.81 -8.13
C ILE A 44 8.17 3.45 -7.80
N SER A 45 7.41 2.37 -7.94
CA SER A 45 7.91 1.00 -7.89
C SER A 45 7.17 0.19 -8.93
N TYR A 46 7.87 -0.68 -9.67
CA TYR A 46 7.27 -1.43 -10.79
C TYR A 46 6.56 -0.52 -11.81
N GLN A 47 7.10 0.69 -12.04
CA GLN A 47 6.53 1.71 -12.92
C GLN A 47 5.12 2.19 -12.53
N ILE A 48 4.74 2.03 -11.25
CA ILE A 48 3.46 2.50 -10.73
C ILE A 48 3.61 3.27 -9.40
N PRO A 49 2.70 4.22 -9.11
CA PRO A 49 2.64 4.89 -7.82
C PRO A 49 2.49 3.91 -6.65
N THR A 50 3.35 4.09 -5.66
CA THR A 50 3.49 3.22 -4.50
C THR A 50 3.64 4.07 -3.25
N TYR A 51 2.92 3.69 -2.19
CA TYR A 51 3.05 4.28 -0.87
C TYR A 51 3.64 3.28 0.10
N GLU A 52 4.51 3.76 0.96
CA GLU A 52 5.08 2.98 2.05
C GLU A 52 5.03 3.74 3.37
N GLN A 53 4.61 3.03 4.42
CA GLN A 53 4.66 3.47 5.81
C GLN A 53 4.91 2.23 6.65
N ARG A 54 6.11 2.17 7.25
CA ARG A 54 6.61 0.99 8.00
C ARG A 54 6.50 -0.34 7.25
N GLY A 55 6.62 -0.26 5.93
CA GLY A 55 6.40 -1.36 4.99
C GLY A 55 5.56 -0.89 3.81
N ASN A 56 5.30 -1.80 2.87
CA ASN A 56 4.39 -1.53 1.76
C ASN A 56 3.00 -1.17 2.29
N LEU A 57 2.42 -0.07 1.82
CA LEU A 57 1.10 0.38 2.23
C LEU A 57 0.05 0.05 1.16
N VAL A 58 0.11 0.74 0.01
CA VAL A 58 -0.78 0.53 -1.14
C VAL A 58 -0.05 0.89 -2.44
N HIS A 59 -0.56 0.38 -3.57
CA HIS A 59 -0.23 0.85 -4.91
C HIS A 59 -1.49 1.19 -5.68
N PHE A 60 -1.35 1.98 -6.75
CA PHE A 60 -2.39 2.11 -7.76
C PHE A 60 -1.82 2.18 -9.17
N ALA A 61 -2.62 1.78 -10.16
CA ALA A 61 -2.25 1.85 -11.57
C ALA A 61 -3.47 2.12 -12.45
N ALA A 62 -3.33 2.95 -13.48
CA ALA A 62 -4.35 3.15 -14.50
C ALA A 62 -4.19 2.19 -15.68
N PHE A 63 -5.31 1.63 -16.14
CA PHE A 63 -5.41 0.76 -17.30
C PHE A 63 -6.56 1.23 -18.20
N LYS A 64 -6.63 0.67 -19.43
CA LYS A 64 -7.76 0.90 -20.34
C LYS A 64 -9.06 0.42 -19.67
N GLY A 65 -9.86 1.36 -19.18
CA GLY A 65 -11.18 1.13 -18.58
C GLY A 65 -11.24 0.94 -17.06
N HIS A 66 -10.12 0.88 -16.33
CA HIS A 66 -10.16 0.73 -14.87
C HIS A 66 -8.92 1.28 -14.17
N ILE A 67 -9.07 1.54 -12.87
CA ILE A 67 -7.98 1.80 -11.93
C ILE A 67 -7.76 0.53 -11.11
N GLY A 68 -6.56 -0.04 -11.17
CA GLY A 68 -6.12 -1.10 -10.26
C GLY A 68 -5.68 -0.49 -8.94
N PHE A 69 -6.20 -1.03 -7.83
CA PHE A 69 -5.80 -0.68 -6.46
C PHE A 69 -5.28 -1.92 -5.74
N TYR A 70 -4.16 -1.78 -5.05
CA TYR A 70 -3.39 -2.90 -4.51
C TYR A 70 -3.06 -2.68 -3.03
N PRO A 71 -4.01 -2.94 -2.12
CA PRO A 71 -3.79 -2.79 -0.68
C PRO A 71 -3.15 -4.03 -0.03
N GLY A 72 -2.81 -5.05 -0.82
CA GLY A 72 -2.31 -6.33 -0.29
C GLY A 72 -3.44 -7.23 0.21
N ALA A 73 -3.09 -8.49 0.48
CA ALA A 73 -4.08 -9.54 0.74
C ALA A 73 -4.95 -9.26 1.99
N SER A 74 -4.36 -8.75 3.07
CA SER A 74 -5.06 -8.38 4.29
C SER A 74 -6.05 -7.23 4.06
N GLY A 75 -5.64 -6.21 3.30
CA GLY A 75 -6.50 -5.08 2.96
C GLY A 75 -7.71 -5.48 2.12
N ILE A 76 -7.57 -6.45 1.21
CA ILE A 76 -8.73 -7.01 0.49
C ILE A 76 -9.60 -7.86 1.41
N ALA A 77 -9.00 -8.73 2.23
CA ALA A 77 -9.74 -9.63 3.10
C ALA A 77 -10.60 -8.89 4.14
N ALA A 78 -10.08 -7.81 4.73
CA ALA A 78 -10.80 -7.01 5.72
C ALA A 78 -12.02 -6.25 5.17
N PHE A 79 -12.11 -6.08 3.84
CA PHE A 79 -13.16 -5.32 3.16
C PHE A 79 -13.86 -6.15 2.08
N GLN A 80 -13.81 -7.48 2.17
CA GLN A 80 -14.26 -8.38 1.11
C GLN A 80 -15.74 -8.18 0.74
N GLU A 81 -16.61 -7.96 1.73
CA GLU A 81 -18.04 -7.74 1.50
C GLU A 81 -18.30 -6.46 0.69
N GLU A 82 -17.65 -5.36 1.07
CA GLU A 82 -17.78 -4.06 0.39
C GLU A 82 -17.14 -4.07 -1.00
N LEU A 83 -16.11 -4.89 -1.19
CA LEU A 83 -15.40 -5.05 -2.46
C LEU A 83 -16.05 -6.07 -3.39
N SER A 84 -17.06 -6.82 -2.94
CA SER A 84 -17.68 -7.93 -3.69
C SER A 84 -18.29 -7.52 -5.04
N GLY A 85 -18.70 -6.25 -5.17
CA GLY A 85 -19.22 -5.69 -6.43
C GLY A 85 -18.15 -5.36 -7.48
N TYR A 86 -16.86 -5.49 -7.14
CA TYR A 86 -15.75 -5.12 -8.02
C TYR A 86 -14.95 -6.36 -8.45
N LYS A 87 -14.38 -6.30 -9.66
CA LYS A 87 -13.45 -7.35 -10.13
C LYS A 87 -12.15 -7.24 -9.34
N GLY A 88 -11.57 -8.37 -8.94
CA GLY A 88 -10.34 -8.37 -8.14
C GLY A 88 -9.72 -9.75 -8.01
N ALA A 89 -8.61 -9.81 -7.29
CA ALA A 89 -7.92 -11.04 -6.92
C ALA A 89 -7.31 -10.87 -5.51
N LYS A 90 -6.58 -11.88 -5.04
CA LYS A 90 -5.89 -11.81 -3.75
C LYS A 90 -4.96 -10.60 -3.71
N GLY A 91 -5.34 -9.58 -2.94
CA GLY A 91 -4.56 -8.36 -2.74
C GLY A 91 -4.75 -7.24 -3.78
N THR A 92 -5.72 -7.36 -4.69
CA THR A 92 -6.04 -6.31 -5.66
C THR A 92 -7.52 -6.21 -5.98
N VAL A 93 -7.97 -4.99 -6.28
CA VAL A 93 -9.31 -4.70 -6.78
C VAL A 93 -9.22 -3.74 -7.98
N ARG A 94 -10.15 -3.85 -8.93
CA ARG A 94 -10.26 -3.02 -10.12
C ARG A 94 -11.51 -2.15 -10.03
N PHE A 95 -11.31 -0.85 -9.95
CA PHE A 95 -12.40 0.13 -9.97
C PHE A 95 -12.64 0.57 -11.43
N PRO A 96 -13.86 0.38 -11.96
CA PRO A 96 -14.22 0.87 -13.29
C PRO A 96 -14.04 2.39 -13.37
N ILE A 97 -13.48 2.88 -14.49
CA ILE A 97 -13.18 4.31 -14.65
C ILE A 97 -14.39 5.15 -15.09
N ASP A 98 -15.43 4.48 -15.62
CA ASP A 98 -16.72 5.05 -16.03
C ASP A 98 -17.63 5.40 -14.84
N LYS A 99 -17.21 5.07 -13.62
CA LYS A 99 -17.94 5.34 -12.38
C LYS A 99 -17.04 6.06 -11.38
N PRO A 100 -17.61 6.89 -10.49
CA PRO A 100 -16.86 7.45 -9.38
C PRO A 100 -16.19 6.34 -8.56
N LEU A 101 -14.91 6.49 -8.28
CA LEU A 101 -14.19 5.59 -7.38
C LEU A 101 -14.83 5.66 -5.98
N PRO A 102 -14.88 4.55 -5.24
CA PRO A 102 -15.43 4.52 -3.89
C PRO A 102 -14.39 5.11 -2.90
N TYR A 103 -14.18 6.42 -2.94
CA TYR A 103 -13.11 7.09 -2.19
C TYR A 103 -13.19 6.84 -0.68
N GLU A 104 -14.40 6.78 -0.10
CA GLU A 104 -14.55 6.43 1.32
C GLU A 104 -14.05 5.02 1.66
N LEU A 105 -14.35 4.05 0.80
CA LEU A 105 -13.86 2.68 0.96
C LEU A 105 -12.33 2.64 0.85
N ILE A 106 -11.77 3.37 -0.11
CA ILE A 106 -10.32 3.50 -0.29
C ILE A 106 -9.68 4.11 0.96
N ARG A 107 -10.22 5.21 1.50
CA ARG A 107 -9.74 5.83 2.74
C ARG A 107 -9.76 4.83 3.91
N ARG A 108 -10.83 4.07 4.07
CA ARG A 108 -10.94 3.05 5.13
C ARG A 108 -9.91 1.94 4.98
N ILE A 109 -9.69 1.44 3.75
CA ILE A 109 -8.66 0.44 3.46
C ILE A 109 -7.26 0.98 3.76
N VAL A 110 -6.96 2.22 3.38
CA VAL A 110 -5.67 2.86 3.66
C VAL A 110 -5.44 2.98 5.17
N ARG A 111 -6.43 3.46 5.94
CA ARG A 111 -6.32 3.52 7.42
C ARG A 111 -6.06 2.16 8.05
N TYR A 112 -6.79 1.13 7.60
CA TYR A 112 -6.59 -0.23 8.05
C TYR A 112 -5.16 -0.71 7.79
N ARG A 113 -4.63 -0.47 6.58
CA ARG A 113 -3.27 -0.88 6.20
C ARG A 113 -2.18 -0.11 6.95
N VAL A 114 -2.42 1.16 7.28
CA VAL A 114 -1.54 1.94 8.17
C VAL A 114 -1.47 1.27 9.54
N ALA A 115 -2.62 1.04 10.18
CA ALA A 115 -2.68 0.41 11.50
C ALA A 115 -2.00 -0.97 11.51
N GLU A 116 -2.27 -1.81 10.52
CA GLU A 116 -1.64 -3.13 10.38
C GLU A 116 -0.11 -3.04 10.25
N ASN A 117 0.40 -2.06 9.49
CA ASN A 117 1.84 -1.87 9.36
C ASN A 117 2.49 -1.35 10.65
N GLU A 118 1.82 -0.47 11.39
CA GLU A 118 2.25 0.01 12.71
C GLU A 118 2.37 -1.15 13.71
N GLU A 119 1.33 -1.98 13.81
CA GLU A 119 1.32 -3.17 14.67
C GLU A 119 2.45 -4.15 14.33
N ARG A 120 2.64 -4.44 13.03
CA ARG A 120 3.73 -5.31 12.56
C ARG A 120 5.10 -4.74 12.89
N ALA A 121 5.28 -3.43 12.75
CA ALA A 121 6.54 -2.76 13.09
C ALA A 121 6.83 -2.81 14.59
N ALA A 122 5.82 -2.58 15.43
CA ALA A 122 5.93 -2.70 16.88
C ALA A 122 6.28 -4.13 17.31
N ALA A 123 5.58 -5.13 16.76
CA ALA A 123 5.87 -6.54 17.03
C ALA A 123 7.29 -6.94 16.62
N LYS A 124 7.78 -6.46 15.46
CA LYS A 124 9.16 -6.68 15.00
C LYS A 124 10.18 -6.03 15.95
N ALA A 125 9.92 -4.82 16.42
CA ALA A 125 10.80 -4.13 17.36
C ALA A 125 10.89 -4.86 18.70
N LEU A 126 9.77 -5.35 19.24
CA LEU A 126 9.74 -6.13 20.47
C LEU A 126 10.53 -7.44 20.34
N ARG A 127 10.37 -8.16 19.23
CA ARG A 127 11.13 -9.38 18.94
C ARG A 127 12.63 -9.11 18.89
N LYS A 128 13.05 -8.02 18.23
CA LYS A 128 14.47 -7.64 18.11
C LYS A 128 15.11 -7.35 19.48
N ARG A 129 14.39 -6.69 20.40
CA ARG A 129 14.88 -6.40 21.76
C ARG A 129 15.10 -7.69 22.57
N LYS A 130 14.10 -8.58 22.60
CA LYS A 130 14.20 -9.88 23.29
C LYS A 130 15.37 -10.74 22.78
N SER A 131 15.66 -10.70 21.48
CA SER A 131 16.80 -11.42 20.90
C SER A 131 18.15 -10.79 21.25
N ALA A 132 18.21 -9.47 21.51
CA ALA A 132 19.45 -8.77 21.87
C ALA A 132 19.80 -8.94 23.36
N GLU A 133 18.83 -9.24 24.22
CA GLU A 133 19.04 -9.40 25.67
C GLU A 133 19.53 -10.80 26.08
N GLY A 134 19.43 -11.82 25.20
CA GLY A 134 19.99 -13.17 25.37
C GLY A 134 19.45 -13.97 26.59
N PRO A 135 19.51 -15.32 26.59
CA PRO A 135 19.21 -16.08 27.80
C PRO A 135 20.29 -15.79 28.83
N GLY A 136 19.90 -15.16 29.95
CA GLY A 136 20.79 -14.87 31.07
C GLY A 136 21.58 -16.13 31.44
N ARG A 137 22.91 -15.98 31.50
CA ARG A 137 23.84 -16.98 31.99
C ARG A 137 23.35 -17.41 33.38
N SER A 138 22.71 -18.57 33.50
CA SER A 138 22.48 -19.17 34.80
C SER A 138 23.86 -19.54 35.35
N GLU A 139 24.38 -18.70 36.24
CA GLU A 139 25.56 -19.05 37.04
C GLU A 139 25.21 -20.32 37.82
N VAL A 140 25.73 -21.45 37.32
CA VAL A 140 25.75 -22.70 38.07
C VAL A 140 26.75 -22.50 39.19
N ARG A 141 26.24 -22.04 40.34
CA ARG A 141 27.00 -21.94 41.58
C ARG A 141 27.13 -23.36 42.13
N ASN A 142 28.21 -24.02 41.76
CA ASN A 142 28.59 -25.31 42.33
C ASN A 142 29.21 -25.02 43.70
N GLU A 143 28.47 -25.27 44.78
CA GLU A 143 29.02 -25.26 46.15
C GLU A 143 29.62 -26.65 46.46
N LEU A 144 30.76 -26.59 47.16
CA LEU A 144 31.67 -27.66 47.55
C LEU A 144 31.05 -28.71 48.49
#